data_AF-A0AB33KVE6-F1
#
_entry.id   AF-A0AB33KVE6-F1
#
_cell.length_a   1.000
_cell.length_b   1.000
_cell.length_c   1.000
_cell.angle_alpha   90.00
_cell.angle_beta   90.00
_cell.angle_gamma   90.00
#
_symmetry.space_group_name_H-M   'P 1'
#
loop_
_entity.id
_entity.type
_entity.pdbx_description
1 polymer ?
#
loop_
_entity_poly.entity_id
_entity_poly.type
_entity_poly.pdbx_seq_one_letter_code
_entity_poly.pdbx_strand_id
1 'polypeptide(L)'
;MKKIFTLFTLIIISNLSFGQNLEDLDSYTVDEFYKKVELDDETLDEYGDEIEYIYVKTNVDKGDYKIELTDGDGDLYEIKGTNLYVTFNGYFGYAGYSKKCIMKVDYYSTKVYKLE
;
A
#
# COMPACT_ATOMS: atom_id res chain seq x y z
N MET A 1 2.52 -2.69 -35.55
CA MET A 1 3.05 -1.75 -34.53
C MET A 1 3.87 -2.57 -33.53
N LYS A 2 5.12 -2.16 -33.26
CA LYS A 2 6.12 -2.96 -32.54
C LYS A 2 5.69 -3.15 -31.08
N LYS A 3 5.53 -4.41 -30.66
CA LYS A 3 5.28 -4.79 -29.26
C LYS A 3 6.59 -4.60 -28.49
N ILE A 4 6.63 -3.63 -27.58
CA ILE A 4 7.74 -3.46 -26.64
C ILE A 4 7.37 -4.30 -25.40
N PHE A 5 7.99 -5.47 -25.27
CA PHE A 5 7.97 -6.26 -24.05
C PHE A 5 9.03 -5.71 -23.11
N THR A 6 8.64 -4.83 -22.19
CA THR A 6 9.53 -4.40 -21.10
C THR A 6 9.48 -5.47 -20.02
N LEU A 7 10.52 -6.32 -19.98
CA LEU A 7 10.74 -7.30 -18.94
C LEU A 7 11.20 -6.57 -17.66
N PHE A 8 10.30 -6.34 -16.72
CA PHE A 8 10.62 -5.82 -15.40
C PHE A 8 11.27 -6.93 -14.56
N THR A 9 12.59 -6.93 -14.47
CA THR A 9 13.35 -7.84 -13.61
C THR A 9 13.17 -7.39 -12.15
N LEU A 10 12.26 -8.03 -11.42
CA LEU A 10 12.08 -7.83 -9.99
C LEU A 10 13.29 -8.42 -9.25
N ILE A 11 14.23 -7.57 -8.83
CA ILE A 11 15.34 -7.98 -7.96
C ILE A 11 14.77 -8.18 -6.55
N ILE A 12 14.44 -9.42 -6.21
CA ILE A 12 14.08 -9.80 -4.84
C ILE A 12 15.37 -9.86 -4.03
N ILE A 13 15.70 -8.76 -3.32
CA ILE A 13 16.75 -8.76 -2.30
C ILE A 13 16.18 -9.44 -1.04
N SER A 14 16.07 -10.77 -1.08
CA SER A 14 15.90 -11.57 0.13
C SER A 14 17.29 -11.85 0.70
N ASN A 15 17.65 -11.19 1.80
CA ASN A 15 18.50 -11.70 2.90
C ASN A 15 18.96 -10.54 3.80
N LEU A 16 18.07 -10.09 4.70
CA LEU A 16 18.48 -9.44 5.94
C LEU A 16 17.63 -10.06 7.05
N SER A 17 18.28 -10.86 7.88
CA SER A 17 17.74 -11.35 9.14
C SER A 17 17.47 -10.13 10.03
N PHE A 18 16.22 -9.69 10.10
CA PHE A 18 15.80 -8.70 11.08
C PHE A 18 15.84 -9.35 12.45
N GLY A 19 16.87 -9.02 13.24
CA GLY A 19 17.00 -9.43 14.63
C GLY A 19 16.25 -8.52 15.62
N GLN A 20 15.37 -7.64 15.13
CA GLN A 20 14.48 -6.85 15.98
C GLN A 20 13.21 -7.65 16.25
N ASN A 21 12.81 -7.75 17.52
CA ASN A 21 11.50 -8.29 17.87
C ASN A 21 10.44 -7.27 17.42
N LEU A 22 9.54 -7.70 16.53
CA LEU A 22 8.45 -6.87 16.02
C LEU A 22 7.52 -6.36 17.13
N GLU A 23 7.46 -7.07 18.26
CA GLU A 23 6.64 -6.70 19.42
C GLU A 23 7.06 -5.38 20.07
N ASP A 24 8.32 -4.96 19.88
CA ASP A 24 8.85 -3.72 20.44
C ASP A 24 8.58 -2.50 19.54
N LEU A 25 8.10 -2.71 18.31
CA LEU A 25 7.84 -1.65 17.35
C LEU A 25 6.40 -1.15 17.44
N ASP A 26 6.23 0.15 17.17
CA ASP A 26 4.90 0.75 16.98
C ASP A 26 4.15 0.02 15.86
N SER A 27 3.00 -0.56 16.21
CA SER A 27 2.20 -1.37 15.29
C SER A 27 0.75 -0.88 15.17
N TYR A 28 0.21 -1.03 13.96
CA TYR A 28 -1.11 -0.55 13.59
C TYR A 28 -1.85 -1.64 12.82
N THR A 29 -3.13 -1.82 13.14
CA THR A 29 -3.99 -2.76 12.45
C THR A 29 -4.53 -2.11 11.18
N VAL A 30 -4.33 -2.75 10.03
CA VAL A 30 -4.96 -2.32 8.78
C VAL A 30 -6.45 -2.63 8.86
N ASP A 31 -7.26 -1.66 8.45
CA ASP A 31 -8.72 -1.82 8.35
C ASP A 31 -9.07 -2.41 6.98
N GLU A 32 -8.75 -1.69 5.90
CA GLU A 32 -9.09 -2.11 4.54
C GLU A 32 -7.95 -1.87 3.55
N PHE A 33 -7.93 -2.69 2.49
CA PHE A 33 -7.05 -2.50 1.33
C PHE A 33 -7.85 -1.99 0.14
N TYR A 34 -7.26 -1.08 -0.60
CA TYR A 34 -7.79 -0.55 -1.85
C TYR A 34 -6.77 -0.65 -2.97
N LYS A 35 -7.25 -0.73 -4.19
CA LYS A 35 -6.46 -0.61 -5.41
C LYS A 35 -6.88 0.64 -6.15
N LYS A 36 -5.92 1.47 -6.55
CA LYS A 36 -6.17 2.59 -7.46
C LYS A 36 -6.40 2.06 -8.87
N VAL A 37 -7.51 2.46 -9.47
CA VAL A 37 -7.89 2.16 -10.85
C VAL A 37 -7.99 3.47 -11.60
N GLU A 38 -7.04 3.69 -12.51
CA GLU A 38 -7.10 4.81 -13.45
C GLU A 38 -8.28 4.59 -14.41
N LEU A 39 -8.97 5.66 -14.74
CA LEU A 39 -10.13 5.68 -15.63
C LEU A 39 -9.73 6.22 -17.00
N ASP A 40 -10.61 6.03 -17.98
CA ASP A 40 -10.43 6.64 -19.29
C ASP A 40 -10.67 8.17 -19.20
N ASP A 41 -10.02 8.93 -20.08
CA ASP A 41 -10.19 10.39 -20.17
C ASP A 41 -11.67 10.80 -20.30
N GLU A 42 -12.04 11.97 -19.78
CA GLU A 42 -13.42 12.50 -19.80
C GLU A 42 -14.44 11.64 -19.01
N THR A 43 -14.00 10.77 -18.10
CA THR A 43 -14.90 10.08 -17.17
C THR A 43 -15.44 11.05 -16.13
N LEU A 44 -16.77 11.07 -15.93
CA LEU A 44 -17.45 11.97 -15.00
C LEU A 44 -18.01 11.24 -13.77
N ASP A 45 -18.03 11.91 -12.62
CA ASP A 45 -18.73 11.48 -11.41
C ASP A 45 -20.25 11.78 -11.47
N GLU A 46 -20.97 11.52 -10.36
CA GLU A 46 -22.42 11.76 -10.29
C GLU A 46 -22.84 13.24 -10.35
N TYR A 47 -21.90 14.17 -10.16
CA TYR A 47 -22.13 15.61 -10.26
C TYR A 47 -21.77 16.17 -11.64
N GLY A 48 -21.16 15.36 -12.49
CA GLY A 48 -20.70 15.74 -13.82
C GLY A 48 -19.29 16.35 -13.81
N ASP A 49 -18.53 16.18 -12.74
CA ASP A 49 -17.13 16.60 -12.63
C ASP A 49 -16.20 15.49 -13.13
N GLU A 50 -15.13 15.86 -13.83
CA GLU A 50 -14.15 14.91 -14.37
C GLU A 50 -13.34 14.25 -13.25
N ILE A 51 -13.19 12.92 -13.34
CA ILE A 51 -12.41 12.11 -12.41
C ILE A 51 -11.41 11.24 -13.15
N GLU A 52 -10.18 11.18 -12.63
CA GLU A 52 -9.09 10.43 -13.27
C GLU A 52 -8.98 8.99 -12.74
N TYR A 53 -9.46 8.73 -11.52
CA TYR A 53 -9.31 7.43 -10.87
C TYR A 53 -10.34 7.19 -9.77
N ILE A 54 -10.46 5.92 -9.40
CA ILE A 54 -11.22 5.47 -8.22
C ILE A 54 -10.40 4.49 -7.38
N TYR A 55 -10.78 4.37 -6.11
CA TYR A 55 -10.26 3.35 -5.20
C TYR A 55 -11.27 2.23 -5.04
N VAL A 56 -10.86 1.01 -5.41
CA VAL A 56 -11.71 -0.18 -5.32
C VAL A 56 -11.16 -1.10 -4.24
N LYS A 57 -12.02 -1.53 -3.31
CA LYS A 57 -11.64 -2.47 -2.26
C LYS A 57 -11.02 -3.73 -2.86
N THR A 58 -9.92 -4.19 -2.27
CA THR A 58 -9.16 -5.36 -2.74
C THR A 58 -8.68 -6.20 -1.55
N ASN A 59 -8.03 -7.33 -1.85
CA ASN A 59 -7.31 -8.14 -0.87
C ASN A 59 -5.84 -8.25 -1.25
N VAL A 60 -5.01 -8.55 -0.25
CA VAL A 60 -3.58 -8.85 -0.42
C VAL A 60 -3.34 -10.28 0.08
N ASP A 61 -2.50 -11.02 -0.64
CA ASP A 61 -2.18 -12.39 -0.26
C ASP A 61 -1.45 -12.44 1.10
N LYS A 62 -1.65 -13.55 1.82
CA LYS A 62 -0.97 -13.80 3.09
C LYS A 62 0.54 -13.73 2.90
N GLY A 63 1.22 -12.99 3.77
CA GLY A 63 2.68 -12.90 3.74
C GLY A 63 3.25 -11.80 4.60
N ASP A 64 4.58 -11.80 4.69
CA ASP A 64 5.36 -10.75 5.32
C ASP A 64 6.03 -9.90 4.24
N TYR A 65 5.77 -8.60 4.27
CA TYR A 65 6.21 -7.65 3.24
C TYR A 65 7.04 -6.52 3.85
N LYS A 66 8.09 -6.12 3.16
CA LYS A 66 8.74 -4.82 3.38
C LYS A 66 8.06 -3.80 2.50
N ILE A 67 7.50 -2.76 3.10
CA ILE A 67 6.78 -1.72 2.38
C ILE A 67 7.31 -0.34 2.75
N GLU A 68 7.04 0.62 1.89
CA GLU A 68 7.17 2.03 2.20
C GLU A 68 5.79 2.65 2.08
N LEU A 69 5.36 3.35 3.13
CA LEU A 69 4.10 4.09 3.15
C LEU A 69 4.35 5.57 2.87
N THR A 70 3.45 6.19 2.13
CA THR A 70 3.38 7.65 2.00
C THR A 70 1.91 8.08 2.14
N ASP A 71 1.69 9.34 2.54
CA ASP A 71 0.33 9.86 2.68
C ASP A 71 -0.33 9.93 1.30
N GLY A 72 -1.54 9.39 1.19
CA GLY A 72 -2.38 9.43 -0.01
C GLY A 72 -3.58 10.37 0.16
N ASP A 73 -4.60 10.16 -0.66
CA ASP A 73 -5.82 10.96 -0.61
C ASP A 73 -6.63 10.67 0.67
N GLY A 74 -7.00 11.72 1.40
CA GLY A 74 -7.80 11.59 2.62
C GLY A 74 -7.08 10.74 3.69
N ASP A 75 -7.74 9.65 4.11
CA ASP A 75 -7.23 8.74 5.15
C ASP A 75 -6.42 7.56 4.56
N LEU A 76 -6.19 7.54 3.25
CA LEU A 76 -5.45 6.47 2.58
C LEU A 76 -3.94 6.68 2.72
N TYR A 77 -3.23 5.56 2.88
CA TYR A 77 -1.78 5.50 2.76
C TYR A 77 -1.41 4.67 1.53
N GLU A 78 -0.57 5.22 0.66
CA GLU A 78 -0.06 4.50 -0.51
C GLU A 78 1.06 3.53 -0.10
N ILE A 79 0.99 2.30 -0.57
CA ILE A 79 2.11 1.36 -0.56
C ILE A 79 2.97 1.65 -1.79
N LYS A 80 4.07 2.39 -1.60
CA LYS A 80 4.90 2.90 -2.70
C LYS A 80 5.41 1.80 -3.63
N GLY A 81 5.43 2.11 -4.92
CA GLY A 81 5.86 1.18 -5.96
C GLY A 81 4.81 0.12 -6.30
N THR A 82 3.59 0.29 -5.79
CA THR A 82 2.41 -0.53 -6.11
C THR A 82 1.23 0.38 -6.45
N ASN A 83 0.08 -0.19 -6.77
CA ASN A 83 -1.20 0.52 -6.86
C ASN A 83 -2.12 0.23 -5.67
N LEU A 84 -1.54 -0.21 -4.55
CA LEU A 84 -2.27 -0.57 -3.34
C LEU A 84 -2.23 0.56 -2.32
N TYR A 85 -3.36 0.73 -1.65
CA TYR A 85 -3.58 1.71 -0.60
C TYR A 85 -4.21 1.02 0.60
N VAL A 86 -4.00 1.60 1.79
CA VAL A 86 -4.55 1.07 3.05
C VAL A 86 -5.16 2.16 3.89
N THR A 87 -6.20 1.79 4.65
CA THR A 87 -6.65 2.53 5.82
C THR A 87 -6.28 1.77 7.10
N PHE A 88 -6.21 2.48 8.22
CA PHE A 88 -5.89 1.89 9.51
C PHE A 88 -7.07 1.96 10.47
N ASN A 89 -7.19 0.92 11.31
CA ASN A 89 -8.07 0.96 12.46
C ASN A 89 -7.38 1.79 13.56
N GLY A 90 -7.63 3.10 13.52
CA GLY A 90 -7.01 4.09 14.38
C GLY A 90 -6.00 4.98 13.65
N TYR A 91 -5.45 5.96 14.38
CA TYR A 91 -4.58 6.96 13.79
C TYR A 91 -3.14 6.45 13.62
N PHE A 92 -2.73 6.19 12.37
CA PHE A 92 -1.36 5.82 12.03
C PHE A 92 -0.39 7.00 12.16
N GLY A 93 -0.84 8.23 11.92
CA GLY A 93 0.03 9.41 11.91
C GLY A 93 0.62 9.72 10.54
N TYR A 94 1.40 10.81 10.46
CA TYR A 94 1.99 11.25 9.20
C TYR A 94 3.07 10.26 8.70
N ALA A 95 2.86 9.67 7.53
CA ALA A 95 3.85 8.80 6.89
C ALA A 95 4.92 9.59 6.12
N GLY A 96 4.61 10.84 5.76
CA GLY A 96 5.48 11.69 4.95
C GLY A 96 5.75 11.07 3.58
N TYR A 97 6.93 11.35 3.02
CA TYR A 97 7.28 10.94 1.66
C TYR A 97 7.68 9.46 1.52
N SER A 98 8.03 8.79 2.62
CA SER A 98 8.39 7.36 2.67
C SER A 98 8.67 6.93 4.12
N LYS A 99 7.72 6.27 4.76
CA LYS A 99 7.90 5.58 6.03
C LYS A 99 8.11 4.09 5.77
N LYS A 100 9.28 3.59 6.13
CA LYS A 100 9.61 2.16 6.00
C LYS A 100 8.86 1.36 7.07
N CYS A 101 8.22 0.27 6.65
CA CYS A 101 7.46 -0.58 7.53
C CYS A 101 7.64 -2.06 7.18
N ILE A 102 7.29 -2.92 8.13
CA ILE A 102 6.98 -4.33 7.88
C ILE A 102 5.46 -4.49 7.93
N MET A 103 4.87 -5.09 6.89
CA MET A 103 3.46 -5.45 6.87
C MET A 103 3.32 -6.96 6.95
N LYS A 104 2.57 -7.45 7.93
CA LYS A 104 2.22 -8.87 8.09
C LYS A 104 0.74 -9.03 7.78
N VAL A 105 0.44 -9.76 6.72
CA VAL A 105 -0.92 -10.11 6.31
C VAL A 105 -1.18 -11.53 6.78
N ASP A 106 -2.08 -11.71 7.73
CA ASP A 106 -2.53 -13.00 8.25
C ASP A 106 -4.03 -13.21 7.97
N TYR A 107 -4.51 -14.44 8.21
CA TYR A 107 -5.89 -14.85 7.87
C TYR A 107 -6.98 -14.01 8.55
N TYR A 108 -6.69 -13.45 9.74
CA TYR A 108 -7.68 -12.73 10.55
C TYR A 108 -7.35 -11.26 10.79
N SER A 109 -6.11 -10.84 10.51
CA SER A 109 -5.66 -9.48 10.77
C SER A 109 -4.45 -9.15 9.93
N THR A 110 -4.36 -7.90 9.50
CA THR A 110 -3.12 -7.35 8.97
C THR A 110 -2.55 -6.34 9.95
N LYS A 111 -1.24 -6.42 10.21
CA LYS A 111 -0.50 -5.44 11.03
C LYS A 111 0.62 -4.80 10.25
N VAL A 112 0.81 -3.51 10.46
CA VAL A 112 1.95 -2.73 9.95
C VAL A 112 2.78 -2.25 11.14
N TYR A 113 4.08 -2.51 11.09
CA TYR A 113 5.07 -2.14 12.09
C TYR A 113 5.98 -1.07 11.51
N LYS A 114 6.08 0.08 12.18
CA LYS A 114 6.97 1.17 11.76
C LYS A 114 8.42 0.79 12.05
N LEU A 115 9.27 0.88 11.05
CA LEU A 115 10.71 0.81 11.25
C LEU A 115 11.19 2.23 11.60
N GLU A 116 11.98 2.36 12.67
CA GLU A 116 12.64 3.62 13.06
C GLU A 116 13.58 4.13 11.95
#